data_AF-A0A410VCU8-F1
#
_entry.id   AF-A0A410VCU8-F1
#
_cell.length_a   1.000
_cell.length_b   1.000
_cell.length_c   1.000
_cell.angle_alpha   90.00
_cell.angle_beta   90.00
_cell.angle_gamma   90.00
#
_symmetry.space_group_name_H-M   'P 1'
#
loop_
_entity.id
_entity.type
_entity.pdbx_description
1 polymer ?
#
loop_
_entity_poly.entity_id
_entity_poly.type
_entity_poly.pdbx_seq_one_letter_code
_entity_poly.pdbx_strand_id
1 'polypeptide(L)'
;MTKTLDQAIDEIVAEIGRLESEIRDKKKTVNTLCAVAGRGAMFVLDAAETTLPTQFRPDQFYGQALATAVRTILEARKQQNLGAATVKEIFETLTGGGYQFNTKNDEVAIASLRNSLSKNTVTFHKLPNGRFGLPSWYPNAKPTKANAVASGASAVMEEEVEEEEEEEEEENTSTAEPAAEA
;
A
#
# COMPACT_ATOMS: atom_id res chain seq x y z
N MET A 1 -33.36 -5.87 -30.52
CA MET A 1 -32.68 -5.29 -29.36
C MET A 1 -31.22 -5.70 -29.43
N THR A 2 -30.32 -4.76 -29.72
CA THR A 2 -28.87 -5.01 -29.76
C THR A 2 -28.34 -4.97 -28.33
N LYS A 3 -27.87 -6.09 -27.80
CA LYS A 3 -27.14 -6.11 -26.52
C LYS A 3 -25.98 -5.12 -26.64
N THR A 4 -25.86 -4.19 -25.69
CA THR A 4 -24.70 -3.30 -25.64
C THR A 4 -23.46 -4.10 -25.28
N LEU A 5 -22.27 -3.59 -25.65
CA LEU A 5 -21.01 -4.28 -25.39
C LEU A 5 -20.82 -4.57 -23.89
N ASP A 6 -21.17 -3.62 -23.02
CA ASP A 6 -21.12 -3.77 -21.57
C ASP A 6 -22.01 -4.93 -21.06
N GLN A 7 -23.24 -5.05 -21.58
CA GLN A 7 -24.12 -6.17 -21.21
C GLN A 7 -23.56 -7.52 -21.62
N ALA A 8 -22.89 -7.61 -22.77
CA ALA A 8 -22.23 -8.84 -23.21
C ALA A 8 -21.01 -9.18 -22.33
N ILE A 9 -20.27 -8.18 -21.85
CA ILE A 9 -19.14 -8.37 -20.94
C ILE A 9 -19.63 -8.89 -19.58
N ASP A 10 -20.69 -8.28 -19.02
CA ASP A 10 -21.28 -8.74 -17.75
C ASP A 10 -21.77 -10.20 -17.82
N GLU A 11 -22.39 -10.58 -18.95
CA GLU A 11 -22.86 -11.95 -19.19
C GLU A 11 -21.69 -12.95 -19.23
N ILE A 12 -20.57 -12.58 -19.86
CA ILE A 12 -19.35 -13.40 -19.91
C ILE A 12 -18.68 -13.50 -18.55
N VAL A 13 -18.61 -12.40 -17.78
CA VAL A 13 -18.06 -12.40 -16.42
C VAL A 13 -18.88 -13.32 -15.50
N ALA A 14 -20.21 -13.28 -15.62
CA ALA A 14 -21.09 -14.17 -14.87
C ALA A 14 -20.87 -15.66 -15.25
N GLU A 15 -20.69 -15.96 -16.53
CA GLU A 15 -20.41 -17.33 -16.99
C GLU A 15 -19.03 -17.83 -16.52
N ILE A 16 -18.01 -16.96 -16.51
CA ILE A 16 -16.69 -17.28 -15.96
C ILE A 16 -16.82 -17.68 -14.48
N GLY A 17 -17.55 -16.92 -13.66
CA GLY A 17 -17.74 -17.25 -12.25
C GLY A 17 -18.48 -18.57 -12.02
N ARG A 18 -19.41 -18.92 -12.93
CA ARG A 18 -20.11 -20.22 -12.91
C ARG A 18 -19.14 -21.37 -13.21
N LEU A 19 -18.34 -21.24 -14.26
CA LEU A 19 -17.35 -22.24 -14.67
C LEU A 19 -16.26 -22.46 -13.61
N GLU A 20 -15.79 -21.38 -12.97
CA GLU A 20 -14.81 -21.47 -11.88
C GLU A 20 -15.36 -22.23 -10.67
N SER A 21 -16.64 -22.02 -10.33
CA SER A 21 -17.33 -22.76 -9.27
C SER A 21 -17.44 -24.25 -9.62
N GLU A 22 -17.83 -24.58 -10.85
CA GLU A 22 -17.87 -25.98 -11.32
C GLU A 22 -16.48 -26.64 -11.30
N ILE A 23 -15.43 -25.92 -11.68
CA ILE A 23 -14.05 -26.41 -11.61
C ILE A 23 -13.64 -26.68 -10.16
N ARG A 24 -14.02 -25.82 -9.23
CA ARG A 24 -13.73 -26.01 -7.80
C ARG A 24 -14.42 -27.25 -7.24
N ASP A 25 -15.68 -27.48 -7.59
CA ASP A 25 -16.42 -28.67 -7.15
C ASP A 25 -15.83 -29.96 -7.72
N LYS A 26 -15.39 -29.93 -8.99
CA LYS A 26 -14.68 -31.05 -9.60
C LYS A 26 -13.34 -31.30 -8.89
N LYS A 27 -12.54 -30.26 -8.62
CA LYS A 27 -11.29 -30.38 -7.85
C LYS A 27 -11.53 -30.98 -6.47
N LYS A 28 -12.58 -30.55 -5.76
CA LYS A 28 -12.98 -31.08 -4.45
C LYS A 28 -13.34 -32.56 -4.55
N THR A 29 -14.14 -32.93 -5.55
CA THR A 29 -14.53 -34.33 -5.80
C THR A 29 -13.32 -35.20 -6.13
N VAL A 30 -12.37 -34.70 -6.92
CA VAL A 30 -11.15 -35.47 -7.18
C VAL A 30 -10.31 -35.62 -5.92
N ASN A 31 -10.20 -34.59 -5.08
CA ASN A 31 -9.49 -34.70 -3.80
C ASN A 31 -10.15 -35.68 -2.83
N THR A 32 -11.49 -35.72 -2.76
CA THR A 32 -12.19 -36.73 -1.93
C THR A 32 -11.96 -38.13 -2.48
N LEU A 33 -12.00 -38.33 -3.80
CA LEU A 33 -11.68 -39.62 -4.42
C LEU A 33 -10.21 -40.02 -4.21
N CYS A 34 -9.26 -39.07 -4.28
CA CYS A 34 -7.86 -39.33 -3.97
C CYS A 34 -7.68 -39.76 -2.51
N ALA A 35 -8.36 -39.10 -1.57
CA ALA A 35 -8.32 -39.46 -0.15
C ALA A 35 -8.87 -40.88 0.10
N VAL A 36 -9.98 -41.25 -0.55
CA VAL A 36 -10.52 -42.63 -0.50
C VAL A 36 -9.54 -43.64 -1.11
N ALA A 37 -8.83 -43.26 -2.16
CA ALA A 37 -7.82 -44.10 -2.81
C ALA A 37 -6.46 -44.12 -2.09
N GLY A 38 -6.34 -43.50 -0.91
CA GLY A 38 -5.08 -43.43 -0.15
C GLY A 38 -3.97 -42.63 -0.83
N ARG A 39 -4.32 -41.79 -1.81
CA ARG A 39 -3.40 -40.85 -2.48
C ARG A 39 -3.54 -39.46 -1.87
N GLY A 40 -2.44 -38.75 -1.73
CA GLY A 40 -2.45 -37.34 -1.30
C GLY A 40 -3.29 -36.47 -2.24
N ALA A 41 -3.86 -35.37 -1.72
CA ALA A 41 -4.68 -34.45 -2.51
C ALA A 41 -3.88 -33.92 -3.71
N MET A 42 -4.35 -34.24 -4.92
CA MET A 42 -3.69 -33.85 -6.17
C MET A 42 -3.95 -32.38 -6.53
N PHE A 43 -5.08 -31.81 -6.08
CA PHE A 43 -5.42 -30.42 -6.30
C PHE A 43 -5.29 -29.63 -5.01
N VAL A 44 -4.53 -28.54 -5.04
CA VAL A 44 -4.66 -27.50 -4.02
C VAL A 44 -5.98 -26.80 -4.32
N LEU A 45 -6.94 -26.91 -3.40
CA LEU A 45 -8.12 -26.05 -3.42
C LEU A 45 -7.62 -24.66 -3.05
N ASP A 46 -7.12 -23.93 -4.04
CA ASP A 46 -6.92 -22.49 -3.90
C ASP A 46 -8.29 -21.96 -3.50
N ALA A 47 -8.39 -21.53 -2.24
CA ALA A 47 -9.56 -20.82 -1.74
C ALA A 47 -9.84 -19.76 -2.79
N ALA A 48 -11.10 -19.69 -3.25
CA ALA A 48 -11.57 -18.75 -4.24
C ALA A 48 -10.64 -17.55 -4.32
N GLU A 49 -10.07 -17.27 -5.50
CA GLU A 49 -9.43 -16.01 -5.84
C GLU A 49 -10.53 -14.94 -5.71
N THR A 50 -10.92 -14.72 -4.46
CA THR A 50 -11.79 -13.70 -4.00
C THR A 50 -10.85 -12.55 -4.20
N THR A 51 -11.14 -11.78 -5.23
CA THR A 51 -10.87 -10.35 -5.22
C THR A 51 -11.57 -9.79 -3.99
N LEU A 52 -11.09 -10.15 -2.79
CA LEU A 52 -11.40 -9.46 -1.56
C LEU A 52 -10.87 -8.07 -1.89
N PRO A 53 -11.73 -7.05 -1.99
CA PRO A 53 -11.19 -5.71 -1.87
C PRO A 53 -10.28 -5.74 -0.65
N THR A 54 -9.10 -5.15 -0.75
CA THR A 54 -8.24 -4.84 0.40
C THR A 54 -9.02 -3.91 1.33
N GLN A 55 -10.03 -4.46 2.00
CA GLN A 55 -11.00 -3.74 2.80
C GLN A 55 -10.42 -3.76 4.20
N PHE A 56 -9.44 -2.89 4.38
CA PHE A 56 -8.91 -2.59 5.69
C PHE A 56 -10.03 -2.02 6.55
N ARG A 57 -9.92 -2.23 7.87
CA ARG A 57 -10.82 -1.54 8.80
C ARG A 57 -10.67 -0.03 8.61
N PRO A 58 -11.77 0.74 8.70
CA PRO A 58 -11.73 2.19 8.49
C PRO A 58 -10.91 2.94 9.55
N ASP A 59 -10.52 2.28 10.64
CA ASP A 59 -9.67 2.80 11.71
C ASP A 59 -8.23 2.25 11.68
N GLN A 60 -7.89 1.39 10.72
CA GLN A 60 -6.65 0.60 10.75
C GLN A 60 -5.37 1.44 10.65
N PHE A 61 -5.42 2.57 9.94
CA PHE A 61 -4.25 3.39 9.66
C PHE A 61 -4.23 4.73 10.40
N TYR A 62 -5.15 4.94 11.34
CA TYR A 62 -5.18 6.16 12.14
C TYR A 62 -3.93 6.26 13.05
N GLY A 63 -3.20 7.38 12.97
CA GLY A 63 -2.00 7.63 13.78
C GLY A 63 -0.77 6.79 13.43
N GLN A 64 -0.83 5.96 12.38
CA GLN A 64 0.31 5.16 11.92
C GLN A 64 1.29 6.00 11.09
N ALA A 65 2.57 5.66 11.12
CA ALA A 65 3.54 6.24 10.19
C ALA A 65 3.23 5.81 8.75
N LEU A 66 3.35 6.73 7.78
CA LEU A 66 3.03 6.47 6.37
C LEU A 66 3.73 5.22 5.81
N ALA A 67 5.02 5.05 6.12
CA ALA A 67 5.79 3.91 5.66
C ALA A 67 5.27 2.58 6.22
N THR A 68 4.80 2.56 7.47
CA THR A 68 4.21 1.36 8.10
C THR A 68 2.88 1.01 7.46
N ALA A 69 2.00 2.00 7.28
CA ALA A 69 0.70 1.79 6.64
C ALA A 69 0.86 1.25 5.21
N VAL A 70 1.76 1.83 4.40
CA VAL A 70 2.02 1.36 3.04
C VAL A 70 2.64 -0.04 3.02
N ARG A 71 3.54 -0.36 3.97
CA ARG A 71 4.11 -1.71 4.08
C ARG A 71 3.02 -2.75 4.36
N THR A 72 2.12 -2.47 5.29
CA THR A 72 0.97 -3.36 5.61
C THR A 72 0.09 -3.58 4.39
N ILE A 73 -0.18 -2.53 3.61
CA ILE A 73 -0.96 -2.62 2.38
C ILE A 73 -0.26 -3.51 1.34
N LEU A 74 1.03 -3.28 1.10
CA LEU A 74 1.80 -4.07 0.13
C LEU A 74 1.89 -5.53 0.57
N GLU A 75 2.10 -5.81 1.86
CA GLU A 75 2.15 -7.16 2.38
C GLU A 75 0.82 -7.90 2.23
N ALA A 76 -0.31 -7.25 2.55
CA ALA A 76 -1.64 -7.80 2.31
C ALA A 76 -1.88 -8.08 0.82
N ARG A 77 -1.47 -7.18 -0.08
CA ARG A 77 -1.59 -7.40 -1.53
C ARG A 77 -0.73 -8.57 -2.03
N LYS A 78 0.43 -8.81 -1.41
CA LYS A 78 1.24 -10.00 -1.72
C LYS A 78 0.54 -11.29 -1.33
N GLN A 79 -0.06 -11.32 -0.13
CA GLN A 79 -0.80 -12.47 0.36
C GLN A 79 -1.98 -12.83 -0.56
N GLN A 80 -2.53 -11.82 -1.24
CA GLN A 80 -3.60 -11.98 -2.22
C GLN A 80 -3.11 -12.23 -3.66
N ASN A 81 -1.79 -12.34 -3.92
CA ASN A 81 -1.19 -12.48 -5.25
C ASN A 81 -1.38 -11.28 -6.21
N LEU A 82 -1.77 -10.09 -5.73
CA LEU A 82 -1.91 -8.87 -6.57
C LEU A 82 -0.58 -8.17 -6.91
N GLY A 83 0.50 -8.50 -6.20
CA GLY A 83 1.85 -7.99 -6.47
C GLY A 83 2.01 -6.48 -6.25
N ALA A 84 2.86 -5.85 -7.07
CA ALA A 84 3.23 -4.43 -6.94
C ALA A 84 2.05 -3.49 -7.25
N ALA A 85 1.93 -2.40 -6.49
CA ALA A 85 0.81 -1.46 -6.58
C ALA A 85 1.22 -0.09 -7.13
N THR A 86 0.29 0.61 -7.77
CA THR A 86 0.49 2.02 -8.17
C THR A 86 0.28 2.97 -6.98
N VAL A 87 0.83 4.19 -7.08
CA VAL A 87 0.67 5.22 -6.03
C VAL A 87 -0.81 5.53 -5.78
N LYS A 88 -1.61 5.59 -6.85
CA LYS A 88 -3.05 5.87 -6.77
C LYS A 88 -3.78 4.76 -5.98
N GLU A 89 -3.52 3.50 -6.30
CA GLU A 89 -4.13 2.37 -5.57
C GLU A 89 -3.75 2.38 -4.08
N ILE A 90 -2.48 2.67 -3.78
CA ILE A 90 -2.03 2.78 -2.38
C ILE A 90 -2.74 3.94 -1.68
N PHE A 91 -2.89 5.08 -2.35
CA PHE A 91 -3.60 6.24 -1.82
C PHE A 91 -5.08 5.93 -1.51
N GLU A 92 -5.80 5.33 -2.46
CA GLU A 92 -7.21 4.94 -2.28
C GLU A 92 -7.37 3.92 -1.14
N THR A 93 -6.41 3.02 -0.99
CA THR A 93 -6.41 2.02 0.09
C THR A 93 -6.12 2.65 1.46
N LEU A 94 -5.23 3.64 1.51
CA LEU A 94 -4.90 4.40 2.72
C LEU A 94 -6.09 5.23 3.20
N THR A 95 -6.73 5.98 2.30
CA THR A 95 -7.91 6.79 2.63
C THR A 95 -9.09 5.90 3.03
N GLY A 96 -9.29 4.76 2.37
CA GLY A 96 -10.29 3.77 2.74
C GLY A 96 -10.07 3.13 4.12
N GLY A 97 -8.83 3.03 4.59
CA GLY A 97 -8.48 2.55 5.93
C GLY A 97 -8.29 3.64 6.99
N GLY A 98 -8.74 4.87 6.71
CA GLY A 98 -8.78 5.98 7.67
C GLY A 98 -7.47 6.71 7.89
N TYR A 99 -6.50 6.60 6.97
CA TYR A 99 -5.29 7.38 7.04
C TYR A 99 -5.57 8.85 6.76
N GLN A 100 -5.16 9.74 7.66
CA GLN A 100 -5.36 11.18 7.52
C GLN A 100 -4.11 11.83 6.91
N PHE A 101 -4.24 12.36 5.69
CA PHE A 101 -3.20 13.18 5.08
C PHE A 101 -3.31 14.61 5.61
N ASN A 102 -2.17 15.20 6.01
CA ASN A 102 -2.12 16.58 6.48
C ASN A 102 -2.09 17.60 5.32
N THR A 103 -2.96 17.41 4.32
CA THR A 103 -2.99 18.19 3.08
C THR A 103 -4.42 18.51 2.70
N LYS A 104 -4.66 19.74 2.22
CA LYS A 104 -5.99 20.18 1.77
C LYS A 104 -6.41 19.63 0.40
N ASN A 105 -5.48 19.13 -0.40
CA ASN A 105 -5.73 18.68 -1.77
C ASN A 105 -5.17 17.25 -1.98
N ASP A 106 -5.99 16.37 -2.51
CA ASP A 106 -5.66 14.97 -2.80
C ASP A 106 -4.49 14.85 -3.78
N GLU A 107 -4.36 15.76 -4.75
CA GLU A 107 -3.24 15.75 -5.70
C GLU A 107 -1.90 15.99 -4.98
N VAL A 108 -1.89 16.88 -4.00
CA VAL A 108 -0.72 17.17 -3.16
C VAL A 108 -0.42 15.98 -2.25
N ALA A 109 -1.46 15.34 -1.72
CA ALA A 109 -1.34 14.12 -0.93
C ALA A 109 -0.69 12.98 -1.74
N ILE A 110 -1.15 12.74 -2.97
CA ILE A 110 -0.60 11.74 -3.89
C ILE A 110 0.85 12.05 -4.26
N ALA A 111 1.17 13.32 -4.52
CA ALA A 111 2.54 13.75 -4.81
C ALA A 111 3.47 13.55 -3.60
N SER A 112 3.02 13.90 -2.39
CA SER A 112 3.77 13.68 -1.16
C SER A 112 3.99 12.20 -0.85
N LEU A 113 2.98 11.35 -1.12
CA LEU A 113 3.06 9.90 -1.02
C LEU A 113 4.11 9.36 -1.99
N ARG A 114 4.05 9.76 -3.26
CA ARG A 114 5.04 9.36 -4.29
C ARG A 114 6.45 9.73 -3.89
N ASN A 115 6.65 10.95 -3.38
CA ASN A 115 7.96 11.43 -2.93
C ASN A 115 8.46 10.60 -1.74
N SER A 116 7.60 10.33 -0.77
CA SER A 116 7.95 9.52 0.41
C SER A 116 8.36 8.09 0.03
N LEU A 117 7.61 7.45 -0.88
CA LEU A 117 7.92 6.11 -1.38
C LEU A 117 9.20 6.08 -2.24
N SER A 118 9.44 7.13 -3.02
CA SER A 118 10.62 7.23 -3.87
C SER A 118 11.89 7.56 -3.08
N LYS A 119 11.78 8.26 -1.95
CA LYS A 119 12.91 8.54 -1.04
C LYS A 119 13.26 7.32 -0.18
N ASN A 120 12.26 6.58 0.29
CA ASN A 120 12.46 5.39 1.13
C ASN A 120 12.74 4.13 0.30
N THR A 121 13.85 4.14 -0.44
CA THR A 121 14.30 3.03 -1.30
C THR A 121 14.85 1.84 -0.54
N VAL A 122 15.07 1.98 0.78
CA VAL A 122 15.45 0.89 1.68
C VAL A 122 14.25 -0.02 1.95
N THR A 123 13.07 0.56 2.18
CA THR A 123 11.85 -0.19 2.47
C THR A 123 11.03 -0.52 1.22
N PHE A 124 11.10 0.31 0.18
CA PHE A 124 10.29 0.16 -1.03
C PHE A 124 11.16 0.07 -2.28
N HIS A 125 10.81 -0.86 -3.17
CA HIS A 125 11.44 -0.98 -4.47
C HIS A 125 10.51 -0.41 -5.54
N LYS A 126 11.01 0.55 -6.31
CA LYS A 126 10.30 1.13 -7.46
C LYS A 126 10.63 0.32 -8.71
N LEU A 127 9.60 -0.26 -9.32
CA LEU A 127 9.72 -0.99 -10.56
C LEU A 127 9.79 -0.01 -11.76
N PRO A 128 10.38 -0.43 -12.90
CA PRO A 128 10.46 0.39 -14.11
C PRO A 128 9.09 0.73 -14.70
N ASN A 129 8.04 -0.03 -14.36
CA ASN A 129 6.65 0.25 -14.73
C ASN A 129 5.98 1.34 -13.85
N GLY A 130 6.72 1.96 -12.93
CA GLY A 130 6.20 3.00 -12.03
C GLY A 130 5.38 2.47 -10.85
N ARG A 131 5.40 1.15 -10.61
CA ARG A 131 4.77 0.51 -9.44
C ARG A 131 5.76 0.38 -8.28
N PHE A 132 5.21 0.24 -7.08
CA PHE A 132 5.97 0.07 -5.85
C PHE A 132 5.71 -1.33 -5.27
N GLY A 133 6.79 -1.97 -4.82
CA GLY A 133 6.74 -3.25 -4.12
C GLY A 133 7.74 -3.28 -2.98
N LEU A 134 7.79 -4.40 -2.26
CA LEU A 134 8.78 -4.61 -1.22
C LEU A 134 10.06 -5.24 -1.81
N PRO A 135 11.26 -4.85 -1.34
CA PRO A 135 12.52 -5.41 -1.82
C PRO A 135 12.62 -6.92 -1.50
N SER A 136 11.97 -7.39 -0.44
CA SER A 136 11.90 -8.81 -0.07
C SER A 136 11.24 -9.70 -1.12
N TRP A 137 10.49 -9.13 -2.07
CA TRP A 137 9.87 -9.89 -3.16
C TRP A 137 10.82 -10.07 -4.35
N TYR A 138 11.90 -9.29 -4.39
CA TYR A 138 12.80 -9.21 -5.53
C TYR A 138 14.26 -9.42 -5.10
N PRO A 139 14.64 -10.64 -4.66
CA PRO A 139 16.01 -10.92 -4.22
C PRO A 139 17.07 -10.77 -5.32
N ASN A 140 16.67 -10.79 -6.59
CA ASN A 140 17.57 -10.62 -7.74
C ASN A 140 17.57 -9.18 -8.30
N ALA A 141 16.81 -8.25 -7.71
CA ALA A 141 16.82 -6.86 -8.17
C ALA A 141 18.14 -6.20 -7.76
N LYS A 142 18.80 -5.54 -8.72
CA LYS A 142 20.04 -4.80 -8.45
C LYS A 142 19.78 -3.78 -7.33
N PRO A 143 20.58 -3.77 -6.26
CA PRO A 143 20.39 -2.82 -5.18
C PRO A 143 20.59 -1.40 -5.73
N THR A 144 19.56 -0.56 -5.64
CA THR A 144 19.70 0.87 -5.85
C THR A 144 20.49 1.46 -4.68
N LYS A 145 21.30 2.50 -4.94
CA LYS A 145 22.36 3.06 -4.08
C LYS A 145 22.08 3.18 -2.57
N ALA A 146 20.82 3.31 -2.14
CA ALA A 146 20.48 3.37 -0.71
C ALA A 146 20.58 2.02 0.04
N ASN A 147 20.56 0.88 -0.65
CA ASN A 147 20.71 -0.42 0.00
C ASN A 147 22.18 -0.84 0.17
N ALA A 148 23.11 -0.15 -0.50
CA ALA A 148 24.55 -0.41 -0.38
C ALA A 148 25.13 0.13 0.95
N VAL A 149 24.44 1.05 1.63
CA VAL A 149 24.90 1.65 2.89
C VAL A 149 24.45 0.90 4.15
N ALA A 150 23.53 -0.06 4.04
CA ALA A 150 23.00 -0.80 5.19
C ALA A 150 23.67 -2.17 5.46
N SER A 151 24.57 -2.64 4.58
CA SER A 151 25.25 -3.95 4.71
C SER A 151 26.78 -3.89 4.80
N GLY A 152 27.37 -2.72 5.02
CA GLY A 152 28.82 -2.56 5.22
C GLY A 152 29.12 -1.90 6.56
N ALA A 153 29.65 -2.67 7.51
CA ALA A 153 30.03 -2.19 8.83
C ALA A 153 31.29 -1.28 8.80
N SER A 154 31.26 -0.26 9.67
CA SER A 154 32.37 0.49 10.29
C SER A 154 33.49 1.07 9.42
N ALA A 155 33.54 2.40 9.30
CA ALA A 155 34.67 3.24 9.73
C ALA A 155 34.49 4.73 9.33
N VAL A 156 34.53 5.61 10.34
CA VAL A 156 34.83 7.08 10.39
C VAL A 156 34.04 8.05 9.50
N MET A 157 33.20 8.90 10.10
CA MET A 157 33.48 10.26 10.62
C MET A 157 33.82 11.28 9.52
N GLU A 158 32.86 12.15 9.20
CA GLU A 158 33.05 13.61 9.30
C GLU A 158 31.68 14.28 9.38
N GLU A 159 31.65 15.26 10.28
CA GLU A 159 30.53 15.96 10.87
C GLU A 159 30.55 17.36 10.25
N GLU A 160 29.48 17.74 9.54
CA GLU A 160 29.19 19.15 9.25
C GLU A 160 27.75 19.42 9.67
N VAL A 161 27.67 20.06 10.83
CA VAL A 161 26.52 20.73 11.40
C VAL A 161 26.44 22.10 10.73
N GLU A 162 25.36 22.37 10.00
CA GLU A 162 24.98 23.75 9.66
C GLU A 162 23.73 24.07 10.49
N GLU A 163 24.00 24.74 11.61
CA GLU A 163 23.04 25.54 12.39
C GLU A 163 22.71 26.79 11.58
N GLU A 164 21.43 27.02 11.28
CA GLU A 164 20.92 28.37 11.03
C GLU A 164 19.93 28.70 12.16
N GLU A 165 20.46 29.41 13.16
CA GLU A 165 19.71 30.32 14.02
C GLU A 165 19.28 31.53 13.18
N GLU A 166 18.00 31.90 13.21
CA GLU A 166 17.62 33.31 13.14
C GLU A 166 16.58 33.60 14.22
N GLU A 167 16.85 34.70 14.90
CA GLU A 167 16.44 35.09 16.23
C GLU A 167 14.99 35.59 16.33
N GLU A 168 14.53 35.52 17.56
CA GLU A 168 13.30 36.08 18.10
C GLU A 168 13.27 37.61 18.03
N GLU A 169 12.09 38.18 17.69
CA GLU A 169 11.63 39.41 18.32
C GLU A 169 10.23 39.17 18.88
N GLU A 170 10.18 38.69 20.13
CA GLU A 170 9.12 39.09 21.06
C GLU A 170 9.62 40.33 21.80
N GLU A 171 8.81 41.39 21.94
CA GLU A 171 8.12 41.63 23.22
C GLU A 171 7.32 42.96 23.19
N ASN A 172 6.10 42.86 23.73
CA ASN A 172 5.44 43.85 24.59
C ASN A 172 4.98 45.20 23.96
N THR A 173 3.78 45.73 24.23
CA THR A 173 3.15 45.85 25.55
C THR A 173 1.62 45.79 25.51
N SER A 174 1.09 44.96 26.40
CA SER A 174 -0.22 45.10 27.02
C SER A 174 -0.36 46.44 27.76
N THR A 175 -1.59 46.99 27.79
CA THR A 175 -2.15 48.01 28.73
C THR A 175 -2.63 49.30 28.07
N ALA A 176 -3.95 49.45 27.94
CA ALA A 176 -4.63 50.70 28.27
C ALA A 176 -6.02 50.36 28.86
N GLU A 177 -6.08 50.49 30.19
CA GLU A 177 -7.26 50.48 31.06
C GLU A 177 -8.16 51.74 30.83
N PRO A 178 -9.36 51.80 31.46
CA PRO A 178 -10.48 52.68 31.10
C PRO A 178 -10.48 54.03 31.86
N ALA A 179 -11.21 55.00 31.30
CA ALA A 179 -11.78 56.19 31.96
C ALA A 179 -12.58 56.97 30.89
N ALA A 180 -13.65 57.72 31.12
CA ALA A 180 -14.62 57.92 32.19
C ALA A 180 -15.70 58.88 31.61
N GLU A 181 -16.86 58.93 32.25
CA GLU A 181 -17.95 59.92 32.06
C GLU A 181 -17.51 61.38 31.87
N ALA A 182 -18.26 62.10 31.02
CA ALA A 182 -18.76 63.46 31.25
C ALA A 182 -19.92 63.78 30.29
#